data_AF-T1PLW8-F1
#
_entry.id   AF-T1PLW8-F1
#
_cell.length_a   1.000
_cell.length_b   1.000
_cell.length_c   1.000
_cell.angle_alpha   90.00
_cell.angle_beta   90.00
_cell.angle_gamma   90.00
#
_symmetry.space_group_name_H-M   'P 1'
#
loop_
_entity.id
_entity.type
_entity.pdbx_description
1 polymer ?
#
loop_
_entity_poly.entity_id
_entity_poly.type
_entity_poly.pdbx_seq_one_letter_code
_entity_poly.pdbx_strand_id
1 'polypeptide(L)'
;MAIFLQGVAQDPQSGCVPCIAHLNTLNKGVVLIQLVEYAPLSVASSLYDTFFVLQKIVSIQMQGDAEALKPTYESLETFVRQSQEAYKKAKIKGDDVESCFKRFSAKWENLKKMYHEFLKTYEKDLIVRIESNIPSFHEDLKQLFMLTCCDSSAVNFQQLPEVAAVVEGKLLEFSEFLAVKADRNITIEAYLEDFPGLIHFIYINRSSGLMISPDLKTSNPLIPKEKLFDMLEFSRQHLKKGHASIMWKDKSFNYAYFLWFEDQSTGSSKSIDLERHLNLPSANAANSFKPNFEPGLLAGDYYQLLTEICFPKTPVHKIKCYELFCVHLGLVTATCAVEHARRLVATIADVVGDDAF
;
A
#
# COMPACT_ATOMS: atom_id res chain seq x y z
N MET A 1 -18.03 8.95 6.81
CA MET A 1 -16.75 9.69 6.74
C MET A 1 -16.32 9.68 5.27
N ALA A 2 -16.09 10.84 4.67
CA ALA A 2 -15.56 10.90 3.30
C ALA A 2 -14.07 10.53 3.34
N ILE A 3 -13.66 9.61 2.46
CA ILE A 3 -12.27 9.20 2.27
C ILE A 3 -11.85 9.74 0.92
N PHE A 4 -10.70 10.41 0.86
CA PHE A 4 -10.14 10.88 -0.40
C PHE A 4 -9.20 9.81 -0.93
N LEU A 5 -9.54 9.25 -2.09
CA LEU A 5 -8.64 8.38 -2.81
C LEU A 5 -7.89 9.24 -3.83
N GLN A 6 -6.56 9.20 -3.73
CA GLN A 6 -5.67 9.76 -4.74
C GLN A 6 -5.33 8.62 -5.70
N GLY A 7 -5.72 8.76 -6.96
CA GLY A 7 -5.36 7.76 -7.97
C GLY A 7 -3.87 7.83 -8.37
N VAL A 8 -3.50 7.01 -9.35
CA VAL A 8 -2.12 6.89 -9.84
C VAL A 8 -1.63 8.22 -10.42
N ALA A 9 -0.42 8.63 -10.03
CA ALA A 9 0.22 9.82 -10.61
C ALA A 9 0.43 9.62 -12.12
N GLN A 10 0.15 10.65 -12.92
CA GLN A 10 0.27 10.67 -14.40
C GLN A 10 -0.88 10.04 -15.19
N ASP A 11 -1.91 9.48 -14.54
CA ASP A 11 -3.14 9.12 -15.24
C ASP A 11 -4.09 10.33 -15.32
N PRO A 12 -4.45 10.82 -16.52
CA PRO A 12 -5.37 11.95 -16.68
C PRO A 12 -6.82 11.63 -16.26
N GLN A 13 -7.16 10.37 -16.02
CA GLN A 13 -8.45 9.96 -15.43
C GLN A 13 -8.39 9.77 -13.91
N SER A 14 -7.20 9.94 -13.32
CA SER A 14 -6.97 9.83 -11.89
C SER A 14 -7.02 11.22 -11.25
N GLY A 15 -7.74 11.32 -10.13
CA GLY A 15 -7.93 12.56 -9.40
C GLY A 15 -8.02 12.35 -7.89
N CYS A 16 -8.21 13.44 -7.15
CA CYS A 16 -8.57 13.39 -5.74
C CYS A 16 -10.10 13.49 -5.62
N VAL A 17 -10.77 12.35 -5.51
CA VAL A 17 -12.23 12.28 -5.45
C VAL A 17 -12.67 11.91 -4.04
N PRO A 18 -13.61 12.67 -3.44
CA PRO A 18 -14.32 12.21 -2.25
C PRO A 18 -15.08 10.92 -2.53
N CYS A 19 -14.78 9.90 -1.74
CA CYS A 19 -15.43 8.60 -1.77
C CYS A 19 -16.08 8.29 -0.42
N ILE A 20 -17.10 7.45 -0.43
CA ILE A 20 -17.64 6.83 0.78
C ILE A 20 -17.24 5.37 0.77
N ALA A 21 -16.51 4.95 1.80
CA ALA A 21 -16.23 3.54 2.04
C ALA A 21 -17.34 2.95 2.90
N HIS A 22 -18.06 1.98 2.35
CA HIS A 22 -19.02 1.16 3.08
C HIS A 22 -18.39 -0.20 3.37
N LEU A 23 -18.38 -0.58 4.63
CA LEU A 23 -17.77 -1.82 5.10
C LEU A 23 -18.87 -2.83 5.40
N ASN A 24 -18.87 -3.95 4.69
CA ASN A 24 -19.74 -5.09 4.95
C ASN A 24 -18.90 -6.27 5.39
N THR A 25 -19.19 -6.82 6.56
CA THR A 25 -18.58 -8.08 7.01
C THR A 25 -19.30 -9.22 6.30
N LEU A 26 -18.58 -9.96 5.46
CA LEU A 26 -19.17 -11.09 4.72
C LEU A 26 -19.16 -12.35 5.59
N ASN A 27 -17.98 -12.74 6.08
CA ASN A 27 -17.78 -13.93 6.92
C ASN A 27 -16.62 -13.69 7.90
N LYS A 28 -16.39 -14.61 8.85
CA LYS A 28 -15.39 -14.46 9.93
C LYS A 28 -14.03 -13.98 9.41
N GLY A 29 -13.72 -12.70 9.64
CA GLY A 29 -12.45 -12.08 9.27
C GLY A 29 -12.35 -11.55 7.84
N VAL A 30 -13.42 -11.66 7.02
CA VAL A 30 -13.47 -11.12 5.66
C VAL A 30 -14.40 -9.91 5.61
N VAL A 31 -13.83 -8.77 5.22
CA VAL A 31 -14.55 -7.51 5.07
C VAL A 31 -14.55 -7.10 3.61
N LEU A 32 -15.73 -6.85 3.07
CA LEU A 32 -15.92 -6.21 1.77
C LEU A 32 -15.92 -4.69 1.96
N ILE A 33 -15.04 -4.00 1.24
CA ILE A 33 -15.01 -2.54 1.18
C ILE A 33 -15.60 -2.13 -0.16
N GLN A 34 -16.75 -1.46 -0.12
CA GLN A 34 -17.40 -0.87 -1.29
C GLN A 34 -17.09 0.63 -1.31
N LEU A 35 -16.42 1.08 -2.36
CA LEU A 35 -16.04 2.48 -2.56
C LEU A 35 -17.05 3.13 -3.50
N VAL A 36 -17.75 4.15 -3.02
CA VAL A 36 -18.71 4.92 -3.80
C VAL A 36 -18.14 6.30 -4.06
N GLU A 37 -17.75 6.54 -5.32
CA GLU A 37 -17.44 7.88 -5.82
C GLU A 37 -18.74 8.65 -6.05
N TYR A 38 -18.83 9.87 -5.54
CA TYR A 38 -20.06 10.65 -5.63
C TYR A 38 -19.86 12.09 -6.12
N ALA A 39 -18.63 12.60 -6.09
CA ALA A 39 -18.33 13.93 -6.58
C ALA A 39 -18.11 13.93 -8.11
N PRO A 40 -18.42 15.05 -8.80
CA PRO A 40 -18.04 15.20 -10.20
C PRO A 40 -16.50 15.19 -10.35
N LEU A 41 -15.95 14.11 -10.91
CA LEU A 41 -14.49 13.87 -11.05
C LEU A 41 -13.75 15.07 -11.66
N SER A 42 -14.29 15.68 -12.71
CA SER A 42 -13.65 16.81 -13.39
C SER A 42 -13.55 18.05 -12.50
N VAL A 43 -14.57 18.32 -11.68
CA VAL A 43 -14.58 19.43 -10.73
C VAL A 43 -13.58 19.14 -9.60
N ALA A 44 -13.70 17.97 -8.97
CA ALA A 44 -12.83 17.57 -7.87
C ALA A 44 -11.34 17.61 -8.24
N SER A 45 -10.99 17.03 -9.39
CA SER A 45 -9.60 16.97 -9.87
C SER A 45 -9.05 18.37 -10.17
N SER A 46 -9.78 19.19 -10.92
CA SER A 46 -9.34 20.55 -11.27
C SER A 46 -9.13 21.47 -10.05
N LEU A 47 -10.01 21.38 -9.05
CA LEU A 47 -9.89 22.14 -7.81
C LEU A 47 -8.72 21.65 -6.96
N TYR A 48 -8.48 20.34 -6.92
CA TYR A 48 -7.32 19.75 -6.26
C TYR A 48 -6.00 20.18 -6.92
N ASP A 49 -5.92 20.16 -8.25
CA ASP A 49 -4.72 20.62 -8.96
C ASP A 49 -4.47 22.11 -8.72
N THR A 50 -5.54 22.92 -8.70
CA THR A 50 -5.47 24.34 -8.32
C THR A 50 -4.90 24.49 -6.91
N PHE A 51 -5.35 23.67 -5.95
CA PHE A 51 -4.86 23.69 -4.58
C PHE A 51 -3.38 23.31 -4.51
N PHE A 52 -2.99 22.24 -5.20
CA PHE A 52 -1.61 21.75 -5.23
C PHE A 52 -0.65 22.80 -5.79
N VAL A 53 -0.99 23.40 -6.93
CA VAL A 53 -0.15 24.44 -7.54
C VAL A 53 -0.14 25.72 -6.69
N LEU A 54 -1.24 26.09 -6.06
CA LEU A 54 -1.27 27.23 -5.14
C LEU A 54 -0.32 27.02 -3.95
N GLN A 55 -0.28 25.82 -3.36
CA GLN A 55 0.68 25.48 -2.31
C GLN A 55 2.13 25.53 -2.82
N LYS A 56 2.37 25.08 -4.04
CA LYS A 56 3.68 25.20 -4.69
C LYS A 56 4.11 26.67 -4.86
N ILE A 57 3.19 27.56 -5.27
CA ILE A 57 3.45 29.00 -5.33
C ILE A 57 3.86 29.56 -3.97
N VAL A 58 3.12 29.23 -2.91
CA VAL A 58 3.44 29.70 -1.55
C VAL A 58 4.84 29.25 -1.15
N SER A 59 5.19 27.99 -1.41
CA SER A 59 6.54 27.47 -1.15
C SER A 59 7.63 28.20 -1.92
N ILE A 60 7.41 28.48 -3.21
CA ILE A 60 8.36 29.21 -4.07
C ILE A 60 8.56 30.65 -3.58
N GLN A 61 7.47 31.33 -3.20
CA GLN A 61 7.52 32.69 -2.67
C GLN A 61 8.33 32.74 -1.36
N MET A 62 8.12 31.80 -0.45
CA MET A 62 8.89 31.69 0.79
C MET A 62 10.39 31.44 0.56
N GLN A 63 10.74 30.72 -0.52
CA GLN A 63 12.13 30.45 -0.91
C GLN A 63 12.77 31.60 -1.69
N GLY A 64 11.99 32.56 -2.17
CA GLY A 64 12.48 33.67 -2.99
C GLY A 64 12.92 33.26 -4.40
N ASP A 65 12.46 32.11 -4.90
CA ASP A 65 12.84 31.60 -6.22
C ASP A 65 11.99 32.26 -7.32
N ALA A 66 12.49 33.38 -7.85
CA ALA A 66 11.83 34.14 -8.89
C ALA A 66 11.77 33.42 -10.25
N GLU A 67 12.71 32.51 -10.54
CA GLU A 67 12.76 31.79 -11.81
C GLU A 67 11.66 30.73 -11.89
N ALA A 68 11.39 30.03 -10.79
CA ALA A 68 10.32 29.03 -10.71
C ALA A 68 8.91 29.65 -10.61
N LEU A 69 8.79 30.93 -10.24
CA LEU A 69 7.49 31.56 -9.97
C LEU A 69 6.65 31.74 -11.23
N LYS A 70 7.24 32.21 -12.34
CA LYS A 70 6.51 32.43 -13.59
C LYS A 70 5.88 31.15 -14.18
N PRO A 71 6.62 30.05 -14.42
CA PRO A 71 6.02 28.82 -14.95
C PRO A 71 5.00 28.20 -13.98
N THR A 72 5.19 28.37 -12.66
CA THR A 72 4.21 27.90 -11.67
C THR A 72 2.94 28.73 -11.69
N TYR A 73 3.03 30.05 -11.89
CA TYR A 73 1.88 30.92 -12.08
C TYR A 73 1.10 30.57 -13.36
N GLU A 74 1.77 30.32 -14.49
CA GLU A 74 1.11 29.90 -15.75
C GLU A 74 0.34 28.58 -15.57
N SER A 75 0.90 27.68 -14.75
CA SER A 75 0.22 26.44 -14.35
C SER A 75 -1.02 26.74 -13.50
N LEU A 76 -0.91 27.63 -12.51
CA LEU A 76 -2.05 28.03 -11.66
C LEU A 76 -3.17 28.64 -12.50
N GLU A 77 -2.84 29.54 -13.43
CA GLU A 77 -3.83 30.15 -14.33
C GLU A 77 -4.55 29.11 -15.18
N THR A 78 -3.83 28.10 -15.65
CA THR A 78 -4.41 26.98 -16.40
C THR A 78 -5.39 26.18 -15.54
N PHE A 79 -5.02 25.79 -14.33
CA PHE A 79 -5.86 24.97 -13.45
C PHE A 79 -7.07 25.74 -12.90
N VAL A 80 -6.94 27.05 -12.62
CA VAL A 80 -8.09 27.87 -12.23
C VAL A 80 -9.09 27.99 -13.37
N ARG A 81 -8.62 28.20 -14.62
CA ARG A 81 -9.51 28.20 -15.79
C ARG A 81 -10.23 26.87 -15.96
N GLN A 82 -9.50 25.74 -15.84
CA GLN A 82 -10.08 24.40 -15.91
C GLN A 82 -11.14 24.20 -14.82
N SER A 83 -10.89 24.65 -13.59
CA SER A 83 -11.84 24.59 -12.48
C SER A 83 -13.12 25.37 -12.77
N GLN A 84 -13.01 26.58 -13.33
CA GLN A 84 -14.15 27.40 -13.72
C GLN A 84 -14.96 26.76 -14.85
N GLU A 85 -14.31 26.13 -15.82
CA GLU A 85 -14.98 25.40 -16.90
C GLU A 85 -15.66 24.13 -16.40
N ALA A 86 -14.98 23.35 -15.55
CA ALA A 86 -15.52 22.13 -14.96
C ALA A 86 -16.76 22.42 -14.12
N TYR A 87 -16.71 23.45 -13.27
CA TYR A 87 -17.87 23.91 -12.50
C TYR A 87 -19.07 24.26 -13.41
N LYS A 88 -18.85 25.07 -14.45
CA LYS A 88 -19.89 25.47 -15.40
C LYS A 88 -20.49 24.26 -16.14
N LYS A 89 -19.67 23.28 -16.51
CA LYS A 89 -20.10 22.04 -17.18
C LYS A 89 -20.88 21.11 -16.24
N ALA A 90 -20.53 21.08 -14.96
CA ALA A 90 -21.15 20.21 -13.97
C ALA A 90 -22.59 20.62 -13.59
N LYS A 91 -23.00 21.88 -13.88
CA LYS A 91 -24.37 22.39 -13.64
C LYS A 91 -24.85 22.15 -12.20
N ILE A 92 -23.93 22.27 -11.23
CA ILE A 92 -24.21 22.12 -9.80
C ILE A 92 -25.15 23.24 -9.36
N LYS A 93 -26.24 22.89 -8.66
CA LYS A 93 -27.27 23.84 -8.21
C LYS A 93 -27.09 24.14 -6.72
N GLY A 94 -27.32 25.39 -6.32
CA GLY A 94 -27.34 25.83 -4.93
C GLY A 94 -26.85 27.26 -4.80
N ASP A 95 -27.64 28.11 -4.13
CA ASP A 95 -27.37 29.54 -4.00
C ASP A 95 -26.03 29.81 -3.30
N ASP A 96 -25.68 28.98 -2.31
CA ASP A 96 -24.41 29.04 -1.59
C ASP A 96 -23.22 28.70 -2.50
N VAL A 97 -23.38 27.69 -3.36
CA VAL A 97 -22.33 27.25 -4.31
C VAL A 97 -22.11 28.32 -5.37
N GLU A 98 -23.18 28.89 -5.92
CA GLU A 98 -23.09 29.97 -6.90
C GLU A 98 -22.44 31.23 -6.30
N SER A 99 -22.82 31.58 -5.07
CA SER A 99 -22.24 32.70 -4.34
C SER A 99 -20.75 32.47 -4.05
N CYS A 100 -20.37 31.26 -3.62
CA CYS A 100 -18.97 30.88 -3.40
C CYS A 100 -18.16 30.94 -4.71
N PHE A 101 -18.70 30.41 -5.80
CA PHE A 101 -18.05 30.44 -7.12
C PHE A 101 -17.81 31.88 -7.62
N LYS A 102 -18.76 32.79 -7.39
CA LYS A 102 -18.61 34.22 -7.70
C LYS A 102 -17.47 34.86 -6.90
N ARG A 103 -17.37 34.59 -5.59
CA ARG A 103 -16.27 35.09 -4.74
C ARG A 103 -14.92 34.53 -5.17
N PHE A 104 -14.84 33.22 -5.38
CA PHE A 104 -13.65 32.54 -5.90
C PHE A 104 -13.15 33.18 -7.19
N SER A 105 -14.06 33.38 -8.17
CA SER A 105 -13.73 33.98 -9.46
C SER A 105 -13.28 35.44 -9.31
N ALA A 106 -13.95 36.24 -8.47
CA ALA A 106 -13.58 37.63 -8.24
C ALA A 106 -12.19 37.77 -7.57
N LYS A 107 -11.89 36.93 -6.59
CA LYS A 107 -10.57 36.90 -5.93
C LYS A 107 -9.46 36.42 -6.88
N TRP A 108 -9.75 35.44 -7.73
CA TRP A 108 -8.82 35.02 -8.77
C TRP A 108 -8.50 36.16 -9.73
N GLU A 109 -9.52 36.87 -10.24
CA GLU A 109 -9.29 38.01 -11.14
C GLU A 109 -8.46 39.13 -10.48
N ASN A 110 -8.62 39.34 -9.17
CA ASN A 110 -7.77 40.26 -8.41
C ASN A 110 -6.31 39.77 -8.32
N LEU A 111 -6.10 38.51 -7.94
CA LEU A 111 -4.77 37.90 -7.89
C LEU A 111 -4.09 37.92 -9.26
N LYS A 112 -4.83 37.55 -10.32
CA LYS A 112 -4.36 37.55 -11.71
C LYS A 112 -3.82 38.91 -12.11
N LYS A 113 -4.53 40.00 -11.79
CA LYS A 113 -4.08 41.38 -12.06
C LYS A 113 -2.76 41.69 -11.32
N MET A 114 -2.68 41.36 -10.03
CA MET A 114 -1.47 41.59 -9.24
C MET A 114 -0.28 40.78 -9.76
N TYR A 115 -0.46 39.50 -10.12
CA TYR A 115 0.59 38.69 -10.73
C TYR A 115 1.01 39.24 -12.10
N HIS A 116 0.07 39.67 -12.94
CA HIS A 116 0.39 40.28 -14.24
C HIS A 116 1.20 41.57 -14.11
N GLU A 117 0.91 42.37 -13.09
CA GLU A 117 1.68 43.59 -12.80
C GLU A 117 3.06 43.25 -12.24
N PHE A 118 3.12 42.34 -11.25
CA PHE A 118 4.38 41.88 -10.66
C PHE A 118 5.32 41.26 -11.70
N LEU A 119 4.83 40.41 -12.60
CA LEU A 119 5.64 39.79 -13.65
C LEU A 119 6.17 40.78 -14.70
N LYS A 120 5.64 42.02 -14.72
CA LYS A 120 6.14 43.11 -15.57
C LYS A 120 7.14 44.01 -14.84
N THR A 121 6.87 44.34 -13.58
CA THR A 121 7.64 45.36 -12.84
C THR A 121 8.65 44.78 -11.85
N TYR A 122 8.43 43.54 -11.39
CA TYR A 122 9.20 42.87 -10.34
C TYR A 122 9.28 43.66 -9.02
N GLU A 123 8.25 44.46 -8.71
CA GLU A 123 8.19 45.27 -7.49
C GLU A 123 7.90 44.41 -6.25
N LYS A 124 8.69 44.61 -5.19
CA LYS A 124 8.56 43.87 -3.93
C LYS A 124 7.25 44.17 -3.18
N ASP A 125 6.68 45.35 -3.33
CA ASP A 125 5.41 45.68 -2.68
C ASP A 125 4.24 44.87 -3.26
N LEU A 126 4.32 44.49 -4.55
CA LEU A 126 3.30 43.66 -5.19
C LEU A 126 3.33 42.22 -4.68
N ILE A 127 4.51 41.65 -4.44
CA ILE A 127 4.60 40.28 -3.92
C ILE A 127 3.98 40.16 -2.52
N VAL A 128 4.21 41.16 -1.64
CA VAL A 128 3.62 41.20 -0.29
C VAL A 128 2.09 41.31 -0.35
N ARG A 129 1.56 42.08 -1.31
CA ARG A 129 0.11 42.18 -1.54
C ARG A 129 -0.48 40.87 -2.05
N ILE A 130 0.22 40.20 -2.96
CA ILE A 130 -0.17 38.87 -3.46
C ILE A 130 -0.25 37.88 -2.30
N GLU A 131 0.82 37.78 -1.51
CA GLU A 131 0.90 36.91 -0.32
C GLU A 131 -0.23 37.17 0.67
N SER A 132 -0.58 38.45 0.88
CA SER A 132 -1.69 38.84 1.76
C SER A 132 -3.08 38.43 1.24
N ASN A 133 -3.25 38.27 -0.08
CA ASN A 133 -4.53 37.89 -0.69
C ASN A 133 -4.69 36.37 -0.88
N ILE A 134 -3.59 35.62 -1.00
CA ILE A 134 -3.60 34.15 -1.19
C ILE A 134 -4.46 33.42 -0.14
N PRO A 135 -4.37 33.70 1.19
CA PRO A 135 -5.17 33.00 2.19
C PRO A 135 -6.68 33.11 1.94
N SER A 136 -7.14 34.30 1.51
CA SER A 136 -8.55 34.53 1.23
C SER A 136 -9.05 33.79 -0.01
N PHE A 137 -8.20 33.63 -1.02
CA PHE A 137 -8.49 32.87 -2.23
C PHE A 137 -8.48 31.36 -1.96
N HIS A 138 -7.48 30.90 -1.20
CA HIS A 138 -7.35 29.54 -0.74
C HIS A 138 -8.57 29.08 0.09
N GLU A 139 -9.13 29.97 0.92
CA GLU A 139 -10.35 29.67 1.68
C GLU A 139 -11.57 29.50 0.77
N ASP A 140 -11.78 30.38 -0.21
CA ASP A 140 -12.89 30.19 -1.17
C ASP A 140 -12.68 28.96 -2.05
N LEU A 141 -11.44 28.61 -2.40
CA LEU A 141 -11.11 27.36 -3.11
C LEU A 141 -11.53 26.14 -2.29
N LYS A 142 -11.20 26.11 -0.99
CA LYS A 142 -11.62 25.05 -0.07
C LYS A 142 -13.13 24.98 0.07
N GLN A 143 -13.79 26.13 0.26
CA GLN A 143 -15.25 26.17 0.39
C GLN A 143 -15.94 25.71 -0.89
N LEU A 144 -15.44 26.12 -2.06
CA LEU A 144 -15.97 25.69 -3.33
C LEU A 144 -15.82 24.17 -3.49
N PHE A 145 -14.67 23.60 -3.14
CA PHE A 145 -14.46 22.16 -3.13
C PHE A 145 -15.45 21.45 -2.18
N MET A 146 -15.61 21.93 -0.95
CA MET A 146 -16.54 21.35 0.02
C MET A 146 -17.98 21.36 -0.49
N LEU A 147 -18.43 22.48 -1.04
CA LEU A 147 -19.80 22.66 -1.53
C LEU A 147 -20.09 21.88 -2.81
N THR A 148 -19.09 21.65 -3.67
CA THR A 148 -19.27 20.97 -4.96
C THR A 148 -18.99 19.48 -4.91
N CYS A 149 -18.10 19.04 -4.02
CA CYS A 149 -17.56 17.69 -4.02
C CYS A 149 -17.94 16.91 -2.75
N CYS A 150 -18.16 17.56 -1.60
CA CYS A 150 -18.36 16.84 -0.33
C CYS A 150 -19.83 16.60 0.04
N ASP A 151 -20.79 17.08 -0.75
CA ASP A 151 -22.21 16.79 -0.52
C ASP A 151 -22.56 15.36 -0.99
N SER A 152 -22.86 14.49 -0.03
CA SER A 152 -23.24 13.10 -0.26
C SER A 152 -24.74 12.84 -0.09
N SER A 153 -25.54 13.89 0.14
CA SER A 153 -26.98 13.77 0.40
C SER A 153 -27.76 13.13 -0.75
N ALA A 154 -27.29 13.29 -1.99
CA ALA A 154 -27.92 12.74 -3.19
C ALA A 154 -27.54 11.27 -3.47
N VAL A 155 -26.59 10.69 -2.73
CA VAL A 155 -26.10 9.33 -2.99
C VAL A 155 -27.06 8.29 -2.43
N ASN A 156 -27.52 7.39 -3.29
CA ASN A 156 -28.39 6.28 -2.87
C ASN A 156 -27.55 5.04 -2.53
N PHE A 157 -27.61 4.61 -1.26
CA PHE A 157 -26.89 3.44 -0.76
C PHE A 157 -27.73 2.15 -0.72
N GLN A 158 -28.98 2.18 -1.18
CA GLN A 158 -29.92 1.04 -1.05
C GLN A 158 -29.45 -0.23 -1.76
N GLN A 159 -28.62 -0.12 -2.80
CA GLN A 159 -28.11 -1.27 -3.56
C GLN A 159 -26.88 -1.93 -2.91
N LEU A 160 -26.22 -1.26 -1.94
CA LEU A 160 -24.98 -1.78 -1.35
C LEU A 160 -25.14 -3.13 -0.65
N PRO A 161 -26.20 -3.38 0.15
CA PRO A 161 -26.42 -4.67 0.78
C PRO A 161 -26.67 -5.81 -0.23
N GLU A 162 -27.37 -5.53 -1.33
CA GLU A 162 -27.63 -6.52 -2.38
C GLU A 162 -26.33 -6.94 -3.07
N VAL A 163 -25.47 -5.97 -3.41
CA VAL A 163 -24.14 -6.24 -3.96
C VAL A 163 -23.30 -7.05 -2.96
N ALA A 164 -23.35 -6.72 -1.66
CA ALA A 164 -22.63 -7.46 -0.64
C ALA A 164 -23.11 -8.92 -0.54
N ALA A 165 -24.42 -9.16 -0.59
CA ALA A 165 -25.00 -10.51 -0.58
C ALA A 165 -24.56 -11.34 -1.81
N VAL A 166 -24.48 -10.73 -2.99
CA VAL A 166 -23.97 -11.40 -4.20
C VAL A 166 -22.50 -11.80 -4.04
N VAL A 167 -21.67 -10.91 -3.48
CA VAL A 167 -20.25 -11.20 -3.24
C VAL A 167 -20.09 -12.28 -2.16
N GLU A 168 -20.88 -12.21 -1.09
CA GLU A 168 -20.90 -13.22 -0.03
C GLU A 168 -21.23 -14.60 -0.59
N GLY A 169 -22.30 -14.71 -1.38
CA GLY A 169 -22.69 -15.98 -2.00
C GLY A 169 -21.61 -16.58 -2.89
N LYS A 170 -20.95 -15.75 -3.72
CA LYS A 170 -19.82 -16.21 -4.55
C LYS A 170 -18.60 -16.63 -3.74
N LEU A 171 -18.28 -15.91 -2.65
CA LEU A 171 -17.14 -16.24 -1.80
C LEU A 171 -17.40 -17.44 -0.88
N LEU A 172 -18.67 -17.72 -0.55
CA LEU A 172 -19.05 -18.87 0.26
C LEU A 172 -18.61 -20.17 -0.40
N GLU A 173 -18.82 -20.32 -1.71
CA GLU A 173 -18.38 -21.51 -2.47
C GLU A 173 -16.86 -21.76 -2.32
N PHE A 174 -16.05 -20.70 -2.45
CA PHE A 174 -14.61 -20.79 -2.24
C PHE A 174 -14.26 -21.09 -0.78
N SER A 175 -14.94 -20.46 0.18
CA SER A 175 -14.70 -20.68 1.61
C SER A 175 -15.00 -22.13 2.00
N GLU A 176 -16.09 -22.70 1.50
CA GLU A 176 -16.47 -24.09 1.76
C GLU A 176 -15.47 -25.07 1.11
N PHE A 177 -15.10 -24.81 -0.14
CA PHE A 177 -14.08 -25.60 -0.83
C PHE A 177 -12.74 -25.57 -0.08
N LEU A 178 -12.26 -24.39 0.28
CA LEU A 178 -11.01 -24.21 1.02
C LEU A 178 -11.09 -24.83 2.42
N ALA A 179 -12.24 -24.76 3.10
CA ALA A 179 -12.44 -25.40 4.41
C ALA A 179 -12.31 -26.93 4.29
N VAL A 180 -12.93 -27.55 3.27
CA VAL A 180 -12.81 -28.99 3.01
C VAL A 180 -11.37 -29.36 2.65
N LYS A 181 -10.66 -28.52 1.89
CA LYS A 181 -9.25 -28.75 1.56
C LYS A 181 -8.34 -28.64 2.79
N ALA A 182 -8.57 -27.64 3.63
CA ALA A 182 -7.83 -27.47 4.88
C ALA A 182 -8.02 -28.66 5.83
N ASP A 183 -9.24 -29.19 5.95
CA ASP A 183 -9.56 -30.34 6.80
C ASP A 183 -8.91 -31.65 6.32
N ARG A 184 -8.66 -31.78 5.01
CA ARG A 184 -8.04 -32.96 4.40
C ARG A 184 -6.51 -32.93 4.34
N ASN A 185 -5.85 -31.84 4.74
CA ASN A 185 -4.38 -31.70 4.77
C ASN A 185 -3.71 -32.47 5.93
N ILE A 186 -4.24 -33.66 6.25
CA ILE A 186 -3.88 -34.56 7.36
C ILE A 186 -2.43 -35.08 7.26
N THR A 187 -1.74 -34.90 6.14
CA THR A 187 -0.35 -35.36 5.94
C THR A 187 0.72 -34.45 6.55
N ILE A 188 0.38 -33.24 7.03
CA ILE A 188 1.40 -32.28 7.49
C ILE A 188 1.90 -32.59 8.93
N GLU A 189 1.12 -33.33 9.73
CA GLU A 189 1.55 -33.72 11.08
C GLU A 189 2.71 -34.72 11.08
N ALA A 190 2.83 -35.55 10.04
CA ALA A 190 3.91 -36.52 9.87
C ALA A 190 5.31 -35.87 9.86
N TYR A 191 5.43 -34.63 9.35
CA TYR A 191 6.70 -33.91 9.38
C TYR A 191 7.18 -33.66 10.82
N LEU A 192 6.29 -33.46 11.78
CA LEU A 192 6.68 -33.20 13.17
C LEU A 192 7.26 -34.46 13.85
N GLU A 193 6.86 -35.65 13.43
CA GLU A 193 7.36 -36.92 13.97
C GLU A 193 8.83 -37.16 13.61
N ASP A 194 9.28 -36.65 12.46
CA ASP A 194 10.65 -36.83 11.96
C ASP A 194 11.68 -35.87 12.60
N PHE A 195 11.23 -34.82 13.29
CA PHE A 195 12.08 -33.76 13.85
C PHE A 195 11.85 -33.58 15.36
N PRO A 196 12.61 -34.28 16.23
CA PRO A 196 12.43 -34.23 17.67
C PRO A 196 12.48 -32.81 18.24
N GLY A 197 11.39 -32.41 18.91
CA GLY A 197 11.27 -31.10 19.53
C GLY A 197 10.88 -29.97 18.58
N LEU A 198 10.68 -30.22 17.27
CA LEU A 198 9.94 -29.32 16.38
C LEU A 198 8.45 -29.45 16.73
N ILE A 199 7.80 -28.33 17.00
CA ILE A 199 6.38 -28.31 17.40
C ILE A 199 5.49 -27.60 16.39
N HIS A 200 6.07 -26.75 15.55
CA HIS A 200 5.36 -26.06 14.49
C HIS A 200 6.34 -25.52 13.44
N PHE A 201 5.86 -25.37 12.21
CA PHE A 201 6.58 -24.66 11.16
C PHE A 201 5.62 -24.00 10.17
N ILE A 202 6.11 -23.00 9.45
CA ILE A 202 5.41 -22.38 8.34
C ILE A 202 6.40 -22.29 7.19
N TYR A 203 6.15 -23.03 6.11
CA TYR A 203 6.90 -22.96 4.86
C TYR A 203 6.08 -22.18 3.84
N ILE A 204 6.70 -21.25 3.12
CA ILE A 204 6.04 -20.43 2.10
C ILE A 204 6.91 -20.35 0.85
N ASN A 205 6.35 -20.73 -0.30
CA ASN A 205 6.88 -20.34 -1.60
C ASN A 205 6.20 -19.03 -2.02
N ARG A 206 6.95 -17.93 -1.95
CA ARG A 206 6.46 -16.58 -2.26
C ARG A 206 6.24 -16.34 -3.74
N SER A 207 6.83 -17.17 -4.60
CA SER A 207 6.65 -17.08 -6.05
C SER A 207 5.34 -17.70 -6.52
N SER A 208 4.87 -18.78 -5.87
CA SER A 208 3.58 -19.42 -6.20
C SER A 208 2.44 -19.11 -5.21
N GLY A 209 2.77 -18.56 -4.04
CA GLY A 209 1.82 -18.36 -2.94
C GLY A 209 1.50 -19.64 -2.15
N LEU A 210 2.18 -20.76 -2.44
CA LEU A 210 2.02 -22.00 -1.69
C LEU A 210 2.49 -21.82 -0.24
N MET A 211 1.66 -22.23 0.72
CA MET A 211 1.98 -22.25 2.15
C MET A 211 1.70 -23.64 2.71
N ILE A 212 2.64 -24.17 3.50
CA ILE A 212 2.56 -25.47 4.17
C ILE A 212 2.84 -25.26 5.66
N SER A 213 1.93 -25.72 6.52
CA SER A 213 2.05 -25.60 7.96
C SER A 213 1.15 -26.63 8.65
N PRO A 214 1.56 -27.24 9.79
CA PRO A 214 0.70 -28.10 10.58
C PRO A 214 -0.57 -27.36 11.04
N ASP A 215 -1.69 -28.07 11.22
CA ASP A 215 -2.91 -27.43 11.72
C ASP A 215 -2.75 -26.98 13.18
N LEU A 216 -3.33 -25.82 13.51
CA LEU A 216 -3.42 -25.26 14.86
C LEU A 216 -4.69 -25.70 15.60
N LYS A 217 -5.60 -26.43 14.95
CA LYS A 217 -6.91 -26.82 15.49
C LYS A 217 -6.89 -28.06 16.39
N THR A 218 -5.74 -28.67 16.67
CA THR A 218 -5.64 -29.74 17.66
C THR A 218 -6.13 -29.23 19.02
N SER A 219 -6.87 -30.07 19.76
CA SER A 219 -7.53 -29.71 21.03
C SER A 219 -6.57 -29.17 22.11
N ASN A 220 -5.27 -29.34 21.93
CA ASN A 220 -4.19 -28.73 22.72
C ASN A 220 -3.04 -28.31 21.79
N PRO A 221 -3.05 -27.09 21.23
CA PRO A 221 -1.94 -26.64 20.39
C PRO A 221 -0.67 -26.52 21.24
N LEU A 222 0.44 -27.11 20.76
CA LEU A 222 1.74 -27.06 21.44
C LEU A 222 2.32 -25.63 21.51
N ILE A 223 1.83 -24.73 20.66
CA ILE A 223 2.16 -23.31 20.65
C ILE A 223 0.88 -22.45 20.66
N PRO A 224 0.77 -21.44 21.56
CA PRO A 224 -0.33 -20.47 21.53
C PRO A 224 -0.34 -19.64 20.24
N LYS A 225 -1.52 -19.27 19.75
CA LYS A 225 -1.66 -18.48 18.51
C LYS A 225 -0.97 -17.13 18.61
N GLU A 226 -1.03 -16.51 19.79
CA GLU A 226 -0.40 -15.22 20.08
C GLU A 226 1.12 -15.30 19.86
N LYS A 227 1.75 -16.41 20.27
CA LYS A 227 3.19 -16.64 20.06
C LYS A 227 3.57 -16.79 18.59
N LEU A 228 2.68 -17.35 17.76
CA LEU A 228 2.89 -17.40 16.31
C LEU A 228 2.80 -16.02 15.68
N PHE A 229 1.81 -15.21 16.09
CA PHE A 229 1.72 -13.82 15.63
C PHE A 229 2.93 -12.99 16.07
N ASP A 230 3.37 -13.13 17.32
CA ASP A 230 4.59 -12.46 17.83
C ASP A 230 5.83 -12.87 17.01
N MET A 231 5.96 -14.16 16.67
CA MET A 231 7.05 -14.68 15.86
C MET A 231 7.05 -14.07 14.45
N LEU A 232 5.88 -14.01 13.81
CA LEU A 232 5.71 -13.41 12.47
C LEU A 232 6.04 -11.91 12.50
N GLU A 233 5.55 -11.19 13.49
CA GLU A 233 5.83 -9.75 13.61
C GLU A 233 7.32 -9.49 13.87
N PHE A 234 7.93 -10.24 14.80
CA PHE A 234 9.35 -10.10 15.15
C PHE A 234 10.27 -10.36 13.94
N SER A 235 10.01 -11.45 13.20
CA SER A 235 10.79 -11.80 12.01
C SER A 235 10.66 -10.77 10.89
N ARG A 236 9.45 -10.26 10.62
CA ARG A 236 9.24 -9.20 9.62
C ARG A 236 9.97 -7.91 9.98
N GLN A 237 9.96 -7.52 11.25
CA GLN A 237 10.72 -6.35 11.72
C GLN A 237 12.23 -6.50 11.50
N HIS A 238 12.77 -7.72 11.64
CA HIS A 238 14.19 -7.99 11.40
C HIS A 238 14.51 -8.12 9.90
N LEU A 239 13.59 -8.66 9.11
CA LEU A 239 13.73 -8.73 7.66
C LEU A 239 13.85 -7.33 7.05
N LYS A 240 13.04 -6.36 7.51
CA LYS A 240 13.14 -4.96 7.09
C LYS A 240 14.51 -4.33 7.35
N LYS A 241 15.25 -4.82 8.35
CA LYS A 241 16.61 -4.38 8.66
C LYS A 241 17.68 -5.11 7.82
N GLY A 242 17.28 -6.08 7.00
CA GLY A 242 18.15 -6.89 6.16
C GLY A 242 18.55 -8.24 6.74
N HIS A 243 17.94 -8.67 7.83
CA HIS A 243 18.21 -10.01 8.37
C HIS A 243 17.34 -11.06 7.66
N ALA A 244 17.91 -11.76 6.68
CA ALA A 244 17.26 -12.89 6.00
C ALA A 244 17.28 -14.19 6.82
N SER A 245 18.03 -14.24 7.92
CA SER A 245 18.04 -15.40 8.81
C SER A 245 18.23 -14.94 10.24
N ILE A 246 17.34 -15.36 11.14
CA ILE A 246 17.44 -15.05 12.56
C ILE A 246 17.00 -16.24 13.40
N MET A 247 17.60 -16.37 14.58
CA MET A 247 17.18 -17.33 15.59
C MET A 247 17.14 -16.63 16.94
N TRP A 248 16.11 -16.93 17.73
CA TRP A 248 15.93 -16.36 19.05
C TRP A 248 15.19 -17.35 19.94
N LYS A 249 15.29 -17.17 21.26
CA LYS A 249 14.58 -18.03 22.21
C LYS A 249 13.84 -17.20 23.24
N ASP A 250 12.75 -17.75 23.74
CA ASP A 250 12.15 -17.34 25.00
C ASP A 250 12.34 -18.42 26.07
N LYS A 251 11.52 -18.40 27.14
CA LYS A 251 11.60 -19.38 28.23
C LYS A 251 11.12 -20.78 27.80
N SER A 252 10.30 -20.87 26.76
CA SER A 252 9.58 -22.07 26.37
C SER A 252 10.01 -22.59 25.00
N PHE A 253 10.37 -21.70 24.08
CA PHE A 253 10.56 -22.02 22.67
C PHE A 253 11.83 -21.42 22.08
N ASN A 254 12.36 -22.11 21.06
CA ASN A 254 13.42 -21.66 20.18
C ASN A 254 12.81 -21.44 18.79
N TYR A 255 12.87 -20.20 18.31
CA TYR A 255 12.30 -19.77 17.04
C TYR A 255 13.42 -19.58 16.02
N ALA A 256 13.14 -19.96 14.78
CA ALA A 256 14.03 -19.72 13.65
C ALA A 256 13.23 -19.19 12.47
N TYR A 257 13.82 -18.24 11.76
CA TYR A 257 13.29 -17.69 10.52
C TYR A 257 14.39 -17.67 9.46
N PHE A 258 14.03 -18.08 8.25
CA PHE A 258 14.91 -18.12 7.09
C PHE A 258 14.16 -17.61 5.86
N LEU A 259 14.81 -16.74 5.10
CA LEU A 259 14.43 -16.30 3.75
C LEU A 259 15.59 -16.65 2.82
N TRP A 260 15.28 -17.29 1.70
CA TRP A 260 16.29 -17.58 0.68
C TRP A 260 15.70 -17.51 -0.72
N PHE A 261 16.62 -17.49 -1.69
CA PHE A 261 16.30 -17.44 -3.11
C PHE A 261 16.99 -18.57 -3.85
N GLU A 262 16.28 -19.16 -4.79
CA GLU A 262 16.81 -20.19 -5.69
C GLU A 262 16.70 -19.70 -7.13
N ASP A 263 17.83 -19.72 -7.82
CA ASP A 263 17.89 -19.41 -9.23
C ASP A 263 17.67 -20.69 -10.04
N GLN A 264 16.51 -20.82 -10.67
CA GLN A 264 16.15 -21.97 -11.47
C GLN A 264 17.07 -22.17 -12.69
N SER A 265 17.78 -21.13 -13.14
CA SER A 265 18.71 -21.25 -14.27
C SER A 265 20.04 -21.90 -13.89
N THR A 266 20.44 -21.79 -12.62
CA THR A 266 21.72 -22.32 -12.13
C THR A 266 21.56 -23.44 -11.12
N GLY A 267 20.34 -23.70 -10.62
CA GLY A 267 20.07 -24.66 -9.56
C GLY A 267 20.74 -24.31 -8.24
N SER A 268 21.22 -23.07 -8.08
CA SER A 268 21.98 -22.63 -6.91
C SER A 268 21.13 -21.80 -5.96
N SER A 269 21.09 -22.20 -4.68
CA SER A 269 20.59 -21.35 -3.60
C SER A 269 21.65 -20.31 -3.28
N LYS A 270 21.31 -19.02 -3.40
CA LYS A 270 22.23 -17.93 -3.05
C LYS A 270 21.77 -17.27 -1.76
N SER A 271 22.64 -17.32 -0.75
CA SER A 271 22.52 -16.43 0.41
C SER A 271 22.89 -15.02 -0.04
N ILE A 272 22.00 -14.07 0.17
CA ILE A 272 22.18 -12.68 -0.24
C ILE A 272 22.35 -11.85 1.03
N ASP A 273 23.35 -10.98 1.01
CA ASP A 273 23.58 -9.99 2.07
C ASP A 273 22.56 -8.84 1.90
N LEU A 274 21.34 -9.06 2.41
CA LEU A 274 20.23 -8.11 2.28
C LEU A 274 20.52 -6.76 2.93
N GLU A 275 21.37 -6.70 3.97
CA GLU A 275 21.72 -5.45 4.64
C GLU A 275 22.38 -4.47 3.67
N ARG A 276 23.23 -4.96 2.74
CA ARG A 276 23.83 -4.11 1.72
C ARG A 276 22.80 -3.53 0.75
N HIS A 277 21.78 -4.31 0.41
CA HIS A 277 20.77 -3.89 -0.56
C HIS A 277 19.73 -2.94 0.05
N LEU A 278 19.44 -3.07 1.34
CA LEU A 278 18.42 -2.30 2.05
C LEU A 278 18.97 -1.03 2.73
N ASN A 279 20.25 -1.03 3.13
CA ASN A 279 20.87 0.09 3.86
C ASN A 279 21.78 0.97 2.99
N LEU A 280 21.84 0.78 1.67
CA LEU A 280 22.63 1.64 0.79
C LEU A 280 21.94 3.01 0.58
N PRO A 281 22.60 4.14 0.85
CA PRO A 281 22.15 5.43 0.36
C PRO A 281 22.36 5.46 -1.16
N SER A 282 21.35 5.07 -1.93
CA SER A 282 21.46 5.09 -3.40
C SER A 282 21.63 6.53 -3.89
N ALA A 283 22.78 6.83 -4.49
CA ALA A 283 23.05 8.07 -5.20
C ALA A 283 22.13 8.28 -6.42
N ASN A 284 21.32 7.27 -6.79
CA ASN A 284 20.22 7.37 -7.75
C ASN A 284 18.90 7.01 -7.03
N ALA A 285 18.18 8.04 -6.56
CA ALA A 285 16.96 7.94 -5.76
C ALA A 285 15.76 7.26 -6.45
N ALA A 286 15.89 6.82 -7.71
CA ALA A 286 14.81 6.17 -8.47
C ALA A 286 14.65 4.66 -8.17
N ASN A 287 15.72 3.99 -7.71
CA ASN A 287 15.76 2.52 -7.50
C ASN A 287 16.04 2.10 -6.04
N SER A 288 15.88 3.00 -5.06
CA SER A 288 15.99 2.60 -3.66
C SER A 288 14.78 1.75 -3.25
N PHE A 289 15.01 0.70 -2.45
CA PHE A 289 13.93 -0.06 -1.83
C PHE A 289 13.13 0.90 -0.96
N LYS A 290 11.90 1.22 -1.37
CA LYS A 290 11.08 2.18 -0.64
C LYS A 290 10.61 1.51 0.65
N PRO A 291 10.83 2.11 1.83
CA PRO A 291 10.45 1.55 3.13
C PRO A 291 8.93 1.45 3.34
N ASN A 292 8.13 1.81 2.33
CA ASN A 292 6.68 1.86 2.40
C ASN A 292 6.02 0.48 2.19
N PHE A 293 6.79 -0.53 1.76
CA PHE A 293 6.28 -1.88 1.56
C PHE A 293 6.53 -2.76 2.79
N GLU A 294 5.48 -3.44 3.22
CA GLU A 294 5.45 -4.29 4.40
C GLU A 294 5.58 -5.77 4.00
N PRO A 295 6.49 -6.55 4.62
CA PRO A 295 6.48 -8.00 4.46
C PRO A 295 5.10 -8.57 4.85
N GLY A 296 4.44 -9.30 3.95
CA GLY A 296 3.02 -9.64 4.09
C GLY A 296 2.60 -10.89 3.33
N LEU A 297 1.34 -11.29 3.48
CA LEU A 297 0.78 -12.48 2.81
C LEU A 297 0.60 -12.28 1.30
N LEU A 298 0.21 -11.07 0.88
CA LEU A 298 0.05 -10.73 -0.52
C LEU A 298 1.42 -10.55 -1.17
N ALA A 299 1.76 -11.46 -2.09
CA ALA A 299 3.04 -11.50 -2.79
C ALA A 299 3.27 -10.34 -3.79
N GLY A 300 2.35 -9.36 -3.84
CA GLY A 300 2.31 -8.35 -4.91
C GLY A 300 3.49 -7.40 -4.95
N ASP A 301 4.02 -6.94 -3.80
CA ASP A 301 4.94 -5.79 -3.84
C ASP A 301 6.27 -6.01 -3.11
N TYR A 302 6.29 -6.63 -1.92
CA TYR A 302 7.52 -6.70 -1.11
C TYR A 302 8.55 -7.70 -1.66
N TYR A 303 8.19 -8.98 -1.78
CA TYR A 303 9.12 -10.05 -2.15
C TYR A 303 9.51 -10.01 -3.63
N GLN A 304 8.60 -9.55 -4.50
CA GLN A 304 8.91 -9.30 -5.90
C GLN A 304 9.98 -8.20 -6.03
N LEU A 305 9.77 -7.04 -5.40
CA LEU A 305 10.74 -5.94 -5.44
C LEU A 305 12.07 -6.34 -4.81
N LEU A 306 12.03 -7.09 -3.70
CA LEU A 306 13.24 -7.62 -3.07
C LEU A 306 14.01 -8.54 -4.03
N THR A 307 13.31 -9.40 -4.78
CA THR A 307 13.90 -10.25 -5.81
C THR A 307 14.56 -9.42 -6.91
N GLU A 308 13.89 -8.39 -7.43
CA GLU A 308 14.42 -7.51 -8.48
C GLU A 308 15.71 -6.79 -8.04
N ILE A 309 15.76 -6.33 -6.79
CA ILE A 309 16.95 -5.64 -6.25
C ILE A 309 18.11 -6.60 -6.01
N CYS A 310 17.82 -7.80 -5.51
CA CYS A 310 18.83 -8.81 -5.25
C CYS A 310 19.35 -9.47 -6.53
N PHE A 311 18.54 -9.52 -7.59
CA PHE A 311 18.86 -10.16 -8.87
C PHE A 311 18.55 -9.27 -10.09
N PRO A 312 19.19 -8.08 -10.22
CA PRO A 312 18.84 -7.11 -11.27
C PRO A 312 19.13 -7.59 -12.70
N LYS A 313 19.89 -8.68 -12.85
CA LYS A 313 20.27 -9.27 -14.15
C LYS A 313 19.50 -10.54 -14.49
N THR A 314 18.68 -11.04 -13.57
CA THR A 314 17.92 -12.28 -13.77
C THR A 314 16.43 -11.93 -13.82
N PRO A 315 15.67 -12.41 -14.82
CA PRO A 315 14.23 -12.25 -14.83
C PRO A 315 13.59 -12.83 -13.55
N VAL A 316 12.69 -12.07 -12.92
CA VAL A 316 12.07 -12.43 -11.63
C VAL A 316 11.45 -13.83 -11.64
N HIS A 317 10.78 -14.22 -12.72
CA HIS A 317 10.15 -15.54 -12.84
C HIS A 317 11.13 -16.72 -12.77
N LYS A 318 12.44 -16.48 -12.96
CA LYS A 318 13.48 -17.50 -12.82
C LYS A 318 14.02 -17.62 -11.40
N ILE A 319 13.65 -16.71 -10.51
CA ILE A 319 14.05 -16.72 -9.11
C ILE A 319 12.85 -17.15 -8.28
N LYS A 320 12.98 -18.27 -7.56
CA LYS A 320 12.01 -18.67 -6.53
C LYS A 320 12.42 -18.05 -5.19
N CYS A 321 11.47 -17.45 -4.49
CA CYS A 321 11.67 -16.86 -3.17
C CYS A 321 10.92 -17.69 -2.13
N TYR A 322 11.60 -18.08 -1.05
CA TYR A 322 11.02 -18.94 -0.02
C TYR A 322 11.25 -18.39 1.38
N GLU A 323 10.28 -18.66 2.25
CA GLU A 323 10.38 -18.42 3.69
C GLU A 323 10.10 -19.68 4.48
N LEU A 324 10.80 -19.80 5.60
CA LEU A 324 10.57 -20.84 6.59
C LEU A 324 10.60 -20.24 8.00
N PHE A 325 9.57 -20.56 8.77
CA PHE A 325 9.49 -20.32 10.19
C PHE A 325 9.49 -21.67 10.89
N CYS A 326 10.32 -21.85 11.92
CA CYS A 326 10.33 -23.05 12.74
C CYS A 326 10.19 -22.69 14.21
N VAL A 327 9.39 -23.47 14.93
CA VAL A 327 9.24 -23.39 16.38
C VAL A 327 9.65 -24.71 16.97
N HIS A 328 10.67 -24.66 17.81
CA HIS A 328 11.16 -25.79 18.57
C HIS A 328 10.94 -25.56 20.07
N LEU A 329 10.95 -26.65 20.86
CA LEU A 329 11.09 -26.56 22.30
C LEU A 329 12.40 -25.87 22.68
N GLY A 330 12.39 -25.05 23.74
CA GLY A 330 13.53 -24.21 24.14
C GLY A 330 14.82 -24.95 24.52
N LEU A 331 14.75 -26.29 24.69
CA LEU A 331 15.90 -27.16 24.93
C LEU A 331 16.66 -27.53 23.64
N VAL A 332 16.03 -27.36 22.47
CA VAL A 332 16.67 -27.66 21.18
C VAL A 332 17.75 -26.61 20.90
N THR A 333 18.96 -27.09 20.62
CA THR A 333 20.11 -26.22 20.31
C THR A 333 19.94 -25.55 18.94
N ALA A 334 20.57 -24.39 18.76
CA ALA A 334 20.50 -23.67 17.49
C ALA A 334 20.98 -24.52 16.30
N THR A 335 22.08 -25.25 16.48
CA THR A 335 22.63 -26.16 15.46
C THR A 335 21.62 -27.24 15.06
N CYS A 336 20.93 -27.83 16.03
CA CYS A 336 19.91 -28.85 15.76
C CYS A 336 18.70 -28.26 15.02
N ALA A 337 18.24 -27.07 15.42
CA ALA A 337 17.13 -26.39 14.76
C ALA A 337 17.44 -25.99 13.30
N VAL A 338 18.69 -25.59 13.00
CA VAL A 338 19.14 -25.32 11.62
C VAL A 338 19.18 -26.61 10.79
N GLU A 339 19.69 -27.70 11.36
CA GLU A 339 19.73 -29.00 10.68
C GLU A 339 18.32 -29.52 10.38
N HIS A 340 17.39 -29.38 11.34
CA HIS A 340 15.97 -29.69 11.15
C HIS A 340 15.35 -28.85 10.04
N ALA A 341 15.57 -27.52 10.04
CA ALA A 341 15.06 -26.64 9.00
C ALA A 341 15.52 -27.06 7.59
N ARG A 342 16.81 -27.41 7.44
CA ARG A 342 17.37 -27.89 6.17
C ARG A 342 16.72 -29.19 5.70
N ARG A 343 16.61 -30.17 6.60
CA ARG A 343 16.01 -31.48 6.29
C ARG A 343 14.52 -31.35 6.00
N LEU A 344 13.79 -30.51 6.74
CA LEU A 344 12.37 -30.24 6.53
C LEU A 344 12.11 -29.67 5.13
N VAL A 345 12.89 -28.68 4.69
CA VAL A 345 12.75 -28.11 3.33
C VAL A 345 12.98 -29.18 2.26
N ALA A 346 13.99 -30.04 2.43
CA ALA A 346 14.24 -31.15 1.50
C ALA A 346 13.05 -32.12 1.45
N THR A 347 12.52 -32.55 2.60
CA THR A 347 11.34 -33.43 2.64
C THR A 347 10.12 -32.78 2.01
N ILE A 348 9.91 -31.47 2.21
CA ILE A 348 8.81 -30.74 1.57
C ILE A 348 8.99 -30.70 0.05
N ALA A 349 10.20 -30.40 -0.44
CA ALA A 349 10.49 -30.37 -1.87
C ALA A 349 10.23 -31.74 -2.54
N ASP A 350 10.63 -32.83 -1.90
CA ASP A 350 10.40 -34.20 -2.40
C ASP A 350 8.90 -34.55 -2.50
N VAL A 351 8.07 -34.03 -1.59
CA VAL A 351 6.63 -34.34 -1.54
C VAL A 351 5.81 -33.44 -2.46
N VAL A 352 6.16 -32.16 -2.55
CA VAL A 352 5.44 -31.19 -3.38
C VAL A 352 5.79 -31.37 -4.86
N GLY A 353 7.02 -31.81 -5.17
CA GLY A 353 7.53 -31.88 -6.54
C GLY A 353 7.77 -30.49 -7.14
N ASP A 354 8.66 -30.40 -8.13
CA ASP A 354 9.02 -29.12 -8.76
C ASP A 354 7.89 -28.47 -9.60
N ASP A 355 6.84 -29.24 -9.92
CA ASP A 355 5.79 -28.90 -10.89
C ASP A 355 4.36 -28.85 -10.31
N ALA A 356 4.17 -28.70 -9.00
CA ALA A 356 2.83 -28.51 -8.45
C ALA A 356 2.35 -27.05 -8.59
N PHE A 357 1.67 -26.82 -9.73
CA PHE A 357 0.87 -25.67 -10.20
C PHE A 357 1.56 -24.63 -11.09
#